data_AF-A0A354YZ33-F1
#
_entry.id   AF-A0A354YZ33-F1
#
_cell.length_a   1.000
_cell.length_b   1.000
_cell.length_c   1.000
_cell.angle_alpha   90.00
_cell.angle_beta   90.00
_cell.angle_gamma   90.00
#
_symmetry.space_group_name_H-M   'P 1'
#
loop_
_entity.id
_entity.type
_entity.pdbx_description
1 polymer ?
#
loop_
_entity_poly.entity_id
_entity_poly.type
_entity_poly.pdbx_seq_one_letter_code
_entity_poly.pdbx_strand_id
1 'polypeptide(L)'
;MAHLEQFGRVSRLSYSRIKEPVELPNLIQIQKNSYDWFLEHGLREALQEVFPISDFTGNLELGFLDYSMGEPKYSINECKERDVSYQAPLK
;
A
#
# COMPACT_ATOMS: atom_id res chain seq x y z
N MET A 1 -30.99 27.53 6.30
CA MET A 1 -31.03 28.67 5.37
C MET A 1 -29.94 28.44 4.34
N ALA A 2 -30.04 28.98 3.13
CA ALA A 2 -28.96 28.82 2.16
C ALA A 2 -27.70 29.55 2.68
N HIS A 3 -26.53 28.93 2.53
CA HIS A 3 -25.25 29.49 2.98
C HIS A 3 -24.17 29.22 1.94
N LEU A 4 -23.15 30.08 1.89
CA LEU A 4 -22.01 29.90 1.01
C LEU A 4 -21.01 28.94 1.66
N GLU A 5 -20.64 27.87 0.96
CA GLU A 5 -19.59 26.93 1.35
C GLU A 5 -18.37 27.10 0.44
N GLN A 6 -17.16 27.09 1.03
CA GLN A 6 -15.90 27.25 0.31
C GLN A 6 -15.36 25.88 -0.13
N PHE A 7 -15.13 25.70 -1.43
CA PHE A 7 -14.51 24.51 -2.01
C PHE A 7 -13.21 24.89 -2.72
N GLY A 8 -12.08 24.80 -2.00
CA GLY A 8 -10.78 25.20 -2.51
C GLY A 8 -10.75 26.68 -2.88
N ARG A 9 -10.65 27.01 -4.17
CA ARG A 9 -10.62 28.39 -4.68
C ARG A 9 -12.02 28.98 -4.95
N VAL A 10 -13.09 28.19 -4.93
CA VAL A 10 -14.43 28.61 -5.38
C VAL A 10 -15.45 28.47 -4.25
N SER A 11 -16.33 29.46 -4.07
CA SER A 11 -17.47 29.36 -3.15
C SER A 11 -18.73 28.89 -3.90
N ARG A 12 -19.51 27.99 -3.30
CA ARG A 12 -20.77 27.47 -3.86
C ARG A 12 -21.91 27.71 -2.86
N LEU A 13 -23.08 28.06 -3.37
CA LEU A 13 -24.28 28.18 -2.54
C LEU A 13 -24.82 26.79 -2.20
N SER A 14 -24.85 26.48 -0.90
CA SER A 14 -25.37 25.24 -0.33
C SER A 14 -26.74 25.49 0.30
N TYR A 15 -27.65 24.53 0.14
CA TYR A 15 -28.97 24.53 0.78
C TYR A 15 -29.06 23.45 1.87
N SER A 16 -27.92 22.83 2.24
CA SER A 16 -27.86 21.81 3.28
C SER A 16 -28.38 22.37 4.61
N ARG A 17 -29.13 21.56 5.35
CA ARG A 17 -29.72 21.94 6.65
C ARG A 17 -29.08 21.18 7.82
N ILE A 18 -28.36 20.13 7.52
CA ILE A 18 -27.73 19.23 8.49
C ILE A 18 -26.22 19.48 8.39
N LYS A 19 -25.58 19.64 9.55
CA LYS A 19 -24.13 19.75 9.62
C LYS A 19 -23.52 18.35 9.48
N GLU A 20 -22.56 18.19 8.58
CA GLU A 20 -21.79 16.95 8.48
C GLU A 20 -20.99 16.76 9.78
N PRO A 21 -21.19 15.64 10.52
CA PRO A 21 -20.55 15.43 11.81
C PRO A 21 -19.13 14.89 11.69
N VAL A 22 -18.77 14.38 10.51
CA VAL A 22 -17.47 13.77 10.21
C VAL A 22 -16.96 14.28 8.87
N GLU A 23 -15.65 14.47 8.78
CA GLU A 23 -14.97 14.83 7.55
C GLU A 23 -14.84 13.63 6.61
N LEU A 24 -14.69 13.91 5.32
CA LEU A 24 -14.43 12.87 4.34
C LEU A 24 -13.07 12.22 4.60
N PRO A 25 -13.00 10.89 4.72
CA PRO A 25 -11.73 10.20 4.87
C PRO A 25 -10.95 10.25 3.55
N ASN A 26 -9.66 9.90 3.62
CA ASN A 26 -8.88 9.67 2.41
C ASN A 26 -9.46 8.46 1.63
N LEU A 27 -10.06 8.74 0.48
CA LEU A 27 -10.79 7.73 -0.31
C LEU A 27 -9.88 6.64 -0.90
N ILE A 28 -8.58 6.89 -1.03
CA ILE A 28 -7.59 5.90 -1.50
C ILE A 28 -6.84 5.23 -0.32
N GLN A 29 -7.24 5.50 0.92
CA GLN A 29 -6.53 5.01 2.09
C GLN A 29 -6.49 3.48 2.15
N ILE A 30 -7.58 2.82 1.75
CA ILE A 30 -7.66 1.36 1.77
C ILE A 30 -6.59 0.71 0.87
N GLN A 31 -6.32 1.30 -0.30
CA GLN A 31 -5.32 0.79 -1.23
C GLN A 31 -3.91 0.92 -0.66
N LYS A 32 -3.61 2.07 -0.03
CA LYS A 32 -2.33 2.31 0.64
C LYS A 32 -2.13 1.37 1.83
N ASN A 33 -3.07 1.38 2.76
CA ASN A 33 -3.01 0.58 3.98
C ASN A 33 -2.88 -0.92 3.70
N SER A 34 -3.60 -1.42 2.69
CA SER A 34 -3.55 -2.84 2.35
C SER A 34 -2.16 -3.25 1.83
N TYR A 35 -1.49 -2.37 1.08
CA TYR A 35 -0.15 -2.65 0.56
C TYR A 35 0.92 -2.46 1.64
N ASP A 36 0.81 -1.42 2.47
CA ASP A 36 1.69 -1.19 3.61
C ASP A 36 1.64 -2.38 4.58
N TRP A 37 0.43 -2.85 4.92
CA TRP A 37 0.26 -4.06 5.75
C TRP A 37 0.87 -5.31 5.11
N PHE A 38 0.70 -5.49 3.80
CA PHE A 38 1.29 -6.62 3.08
C PHE A 38 2.82 -6.61 3.16
N LEU A 39 3.46 -5.45 2.99
CA LEU A 39 4.92 -5.32 3.06
C LEU A 39 5.48 -5.52 4.47
N GLU A 40 4.77 -5.01 5.48
CA GLU A 40 5.21 -5.06 6.89
C GLU A 40 4.95 -6.42 7.55
N HIS A 41 3.81 -7.05 7.26
CA HIS A 41 3.33 -8.24 7.98
C HIS A 41 3.03 -9.40 7.02
N GLY A 42 2.21 -9.15 6.00
CA GLY A 42 1.67 -10.22 5.15
C GLY A 42 2.74 -11.06 4.43
N LEU A 43 3.81 -10.43 3.95
CA LEU A 43 4.90 -11.14 3.28
C LEU A 43 5.71 -12.00 4.25
N ARG A 44 5.97 -11.52 5.48
CA ARG A 44 6.65 -12.29 6.52
C ARG A 44 5.81 -13.48 6.94
N GLU A 45 4.52 -13.27 7.19
CA GLU A 45 3.58 -14.33 7.57
C GLU A 45 3.53 -15.44 6.50
N ALA A 46 3.41 -15.06 5.23
CA ALA A 46 3.38 -16.02 4.12
C ALA A 46 4.68 -16.83 4.00
N LEU A 47 5.85 -16.20 4.22
CA LEU A 47 7.13 -16.92 4.20
C LEU A 47 7.27 -17.86 5.41
N GLN A 48 6.84 -17.43 6.59
CA GLN A 48 6.85 -18.27 7.80
C GLN A 48 5.92 -19.47 7.72
N GLU A 49 4.85 -19.41 6.92
CA GLU A 49 3.98 -20.57 6.68
C GLU A 49 4.67 -21.67 5.85
N VAL A 50 5.60 -21.29 4.98
CA VAL A 50 6.30 -22.21 4.08
C VAL A 50 7.56 -22.82 4.72
N PHE A 51 8.24 -22.08 5.60
CA PHE A 51 9.50 -22.48 6.20
C PHE A 51 9.35 -22.95 7.67
N PRO A 52 10.17 -23.90 8.13
CA PRO A 52 11.28 -24.54 7.42
C PRO A 52 10.84 -25.61 6.42
N ILE A 53 11.68 -25.82 5.40
CA ILE A 53 11.52 -26.92 4.43
C ILE A 53 12.60 -27.96 4.71
N SER A 54 12.20 -29.19 5.01
CA SER A 54 13.12 -30.31 5.26
C SER A 54 13.23 -31.25 4.06
N ASP A 55 14.39 -31.87 3.89
CA ASP A 55 14.58 -32.91 2.87
C ASP A 55 13.95 -34.26 3.30
N PHE A 56 13.76 -35.17 2.35
CA PHE A 56 13.13 -36.46 2.63
C PHE A 56 13.98 -37.38 3.52
N THR A 57 15.29 -37.12 3.64
CA THR A 57 16.18 -37.90 4.51
C THR A 57 16.25 -37.36 5.94
N GLY A 58 15.70 -36.16 6.20
CA GLY A 58 15.73 -35.49 7.49
C GLY A 58 17.10 -34.94 7.91
N ASN A 59 18.06 -34.87 6.98
CA ASN A 59 19.42 -34.41 7.25
C ASN A 59 19.63 -32.94 6.89
N LEU A 60 18.74 -32.34 6.09
CA LEU A 60 18.84 -30.96 5.63
C LEU A 60 17.55 -30.21 5.93
N GLU A 61 17.70 -28.98 6.43
CA GLU A 61 16.61 -28.06 6.66
C GLU A 61 16.97 -26.69 6.08
N LEU A 62 16.06 -26.12 5.31
CA LEU A 62 16.16 -24.75 4.82
C LEU A 62 15.26 -23.87 5.68
N GLY A 63 15.87 -22.92 6.37
CA GLY A 63 15.17 -21.89 7.13
C GLY A 63 15.13 -20.57 6.39
N PHE A 64 14.13 -19.75 6.72
CA PHE A 64 14.03 -18.36 6.29
C PHE A 64 14.20 -17.44 7.49
N LEU A 65 15.20 -16.56 7.45
CA LEU A 65 15.55 -15.66 8.56
C LEU A 65 14.88 -14.31 8.40
N ASP A 66 15.15 -13.63 7.29
CA ASP A 66 14.66 -12.28 7.03
C ASP A 66 14.69 -11.94 5.53
N TYR A 67 14.00 -10.86 5.17
CA TYR A 67 14.06 -10.25 3.84
C TYR A 67 14.25 -8.74 3.93
N SER A 68 14.71 -8.15 2.83
CA SER A 68 14.76 -6.71 2.64
C SER A 68 14.20 -6.31 1.27
N MET A 69 13.52 -5.18 1.23
CA MET A 69 13.12 -4.52 -0.01
C MET A 69 14.22 -3.55 -0.42
N GLY A 70 14.73 -3.68 -1.64
CA GLY A 70 15.64 -2.69 -2.22
C GLY A 70 14.90 -1.47 -2.76
N GLU A 71 15.65 -0.60 -3.44
CA GLU A 71 15.07 0.59 -4.06
C GLU A 71 14.58 0.30 -5.49
N PRO A 72 13.51 0.95 -5.94
CA PRO A 72 13.09 0.91 -7.32
C PRO A 72 14.19 1.41 -8.28
N LYS A 73 14.38 0.69 -9.39
CA LYS A 73 15.46 1.00 -10.35
C LYS A 73 15.26 2.33 -11.09
N TYR A 74 14.01 2.72 -11.31
CA TYR A 74 13.63 3.91 -12.09
C TYR A 74 12.53 4.66 -11.36
N SER A 75 12.39 5.94 -11.66
CA SER A 75 11.27 6.75 -11.22
C SER A 75 9.96 6.36 -11.91
N ILE A 76 8.83 6.78 -11.34
CA ILE A 76 7.49 6.52 -11.89
C ILE A 76 7.36 7.09 -13.32
N ASN A 77 7.94 8.27 -13.60
CA ASN A 77 7.85 8.89 -14.92
C ASN A 77 8.65 8.11 -15.96
N GLU A 78 9.89 7.72 -15.63
CA GLU A 78 10.72 6.90 -16.53
C GLU A 78 10.08 5.55 -16.82
N CYS A 79 9.44 4.92 -15.82
CA CYS A 79 8.70 3.67 -16.02
C CYS A 79 7.57 3.84 -17.04
N LYS A 80 6.82 4.95 -16.95
CA LYS A 80 5.74 5.27 -17.90
C LYS A 80 6.26 5.58 -19.30
N GLU A 81 7.39 6.28 -19.42
CA GLU A 81 7.98 6.64 -20.72
C GLU A 81 8.58 5.44 -21.46
N ARG A 82 9.10 4.47 -20.71
CA ARG A 82 9.83 3.31 -21.25
C ARG A 82 8.99 2.04 -21.31
N ASP A 83 7.70 2.12 -20.99
CA ASP A 83 6.79 0.97 -20.87
C ASP A 83 7.36 -0.18 -20.02
N VAL A 84 7.95 0.17 -18.86
CA VAL A 84 8.48 -0.81 -17.90
C VAL A 84 7.74 -0.74 -16.56
N SER A 85 7.78 -1.83 -15.80
CA SER A 85 7.14 -1.89 -14.47
C SER A 85 7.93 -1.13 -13.41
N TYR A 86 7.24 -0.39 -12.55
CA TYR A 86 7.82 0.20 -11.34
C TYR A 86 7.90 -0.89 -10.25
N GLN A 87 9.11 -1.34 -9.96
CA GLN A 87 9.35 -2.49 -9.08
C GLN A 87 10.64 -2.32 -8.29
N ALA A 88 10.65 -2.91 -7.10
CA ALA A 88 11.80 -2.99 -6.21
C ALA A 88 12.23 -4.45 -6.01
N PRO A 89 13.54 -4.74 -5.92
CA PRO A 89 14.00 -6.11 -5.71
C PRO A 89 13.76 -6.56 -4.26
N LEU A 90 13.31 -7.79 -4.07
CA LEU A 90 13.28 -8.49 -2.78
C LEU A 90 14.59 -9.28 -2.62
N LYS A 91 15.23 -9.20 -1.45
CA LYS A 91 16.47 -9.92 -1.12
C LYS A 91 16.36 -10.65 0.19
#